data_AF-A0A830FRH4-F1
#
_entry.id   AF-A0A830FRH4-F1
#
_cell.length_a   1.000
_cell.length_b   1.000
_cell.length_c   1.000
_cell.angle_alpha   90.00
_cell.angle_beta   90.00
_cell.angle_gamma   90.00
#
_symmetry.space_group_name_H-M   'P 1'
#
loop_
_entity.id
_entity.type
_entity.pdbx_description
1 polymer ?
#
loop_
_entity_poly.entity_id
_entity_poly.type
_entity_poly.pdbx_seq_one_letter_code
_entity_poly.pdbx_strand_id
1 'polypeptide(L)'
;MNDTDGDGLPNSYERSVTQTDPTQADSNGDSVIDGLEDWDSDGLVAYAEFREGTNPRDNDTDGDGLSDGFENPIQGLDPANLDTDKDGVTDDKEDLDGDGLTTENESRCNTSVRQPDTDNDSVSDGNEVNKFGTDPRTQTSDNDTLTDGEEIQIGTDPN
;
A
#
# COMPACT_ATOMS: atom_id res chain seq x y z
N MET A 1 -8.14 -27.96 7.54
CA MET A 1 -9.14 -26.93 7.91
C MET A 1 -10.40 -27.26 7.16
N ASN A 2 -11.57 -27.10 7.76
CA ASN A 2 -12.83 -27.35 7.07
C ASN A 2 -13.21 -26.07 6.33
N ASP A 3 -13.38 -26.18 5.03
CA ASP A 3 -13.91 -25.21 4.08
C ASP A 3 -14.93 -26.04 3.29
N THR A 4 -16.22 -25.69 3.41
CA THR A 4 -17.33 -26.59 3.04
C THR A 4 -17.91 -26.29 1.67
N ASP A 5 -17.89 -25.04 1.27
CA ASP A 5 -18.31 -24.58 -0.06
C ASP A 5 -17.13 -24.32 -1.00
N GLY A 6 -15.89 -24.34 -0.50
CA GLY A 6 -14.67 -24.36 -1.30
C GLY A 6 -14.29 -22.99 -1.86
N ASP A 7 -14.66 -21.92 -1.17
CA ASP A 7 -14.41 -20.53 -1.56
C ASP A 7 -13.02 -20.01 -1.12
N GLY A 8 -12.32 -20.79 -0.27
CA GLY A 8 -11.01 -20.48 0.28
C GLY A 8 -11.03 -20.09 1.76
N LEU A 9 -12.19 -19.76 2.33
CA LEU A 9 -12.31 -19.38 3.73
C LEU A 9 -12.62 -20.59 4.62
N PRO A 10 -11.93 -20.78 5.75
CA PRO A 10 -12.31 -21.83 6.69
C PRO A 10 -13.67 -21.53 7.35
N ASN A 11 -14.51 -22.56 7.53
CA ASN A 11 -15.81 -22.46 8.20
C ASN A 11 -15.81 -21.71 9.54
N SER A 12 -14.69 -21.78 10.28
CA SER A 12 -14.55 -21.05 11.55
C SER A 12 -14.32 -19.56 11.33
N TYR A 13 -13.51 -19.20 10.34
CA TYR A 13 -13.22 -17.82 9.96
C TYR A 13 -14.49 -17.16 9.44
N GLU A 14 -15.22 -17.84 8.56
CA GLU A 14 -16.49 -17.36 8.02
C GLU A 14 -17.51 -17.01 9.11
N ARG A 15 -17.67 -17.88 10.11
CA ARG A 15 -18.62 -17.64 11.21
C ARG A 15 -18.18 -16.56 12.19
N SER A 16 -16.87 -16.34 12.35
CA SER A 16 -16.34 -15.51 13.44
C SER A 16 -15.79 -14.16 13.00
N VAL A 17 -15.37 -14.04 11.75
CA VAL A 17 -14.71 -12.86 11.19
C VAL A 17 -15.56 -12.24 10.07
N THR A 18 -15.72 -12.91 8.93
CA THR A 18 -16.41 -12.33 7.76
C THR A 18 -17.93 -12.29 7.91
N GLN A 19 -18.48 -13.16 8.75
CA GLN A 19 -19.92 -13.38 8.98
C GLN A 19 -20.68 -13.91 7.75
N THR A 20 -20.00 -14.68 6.91
CA THR A 20 -20.55 -15.36 5.73
C THR A 20 -21.13 -16.74 6.09
N ASP A 21 -21.94 -17.31 5.21
CA ASP A 21 -22.53 -18.64 5.37
C ASP A 21 -21.56 -19.72 4.86
N PRO A 22 -21.01 -20.59 5.74
CA PRO A 22 -20.02 -21.61 5.38
C PRO A 22 -20.53 -22.75 4.48
N THR A 23 -21.66 -22.57 3.83
CA THR A 23 -22.25 -23.56 2.93
C THR A 23 -22.60 -22.95 1.58
N GLN A 24 -22.29 -21.66 1.39
CA GLN A 24 -22.58 -20.89 0.20
C GLN A 24 -21.35 -20.06 -0.16
N ALA A 25 -20.63 -20.48 -1.21
CA ALA A 25 -19.42 -19.78 -1.65
C ALA A 25 -19.64 -18.30 -1.99
N ASP A 26 -20.87 -17.89 -2.28
CA ASP A 26 -21.28 -16.48 -2.48
C ASP A 26 -22.49 -16.26 -1.55
N SER A 27 -22.24 -15.74 -0.35
CA SER A 27 -23.26 -15.58 0.69
C SER A 27 -24.25 -14.46 0.41
N ASN A 28 -23.82 -13.42 -0.33
CA ASN A 28 -24.60 -12.21 -0.56
C ASN A 28 -25.33 -12.22 -1.93
N GLY A 29 -24.96 -13.14 -2.83
CA GLY A 29 -25.54 -13.36 -4.15
C GLY A 29 -25.14 -12.32 -5.20
N ASP A 30 -24.03 -11.60 -5.02
CA ASP A 30 -23.58 -10.54 -5.92
C ASP A 30 -22.64 -11.03 -7.04
N SER A 31 -22.37 -12.33 -7.09
CA SER A 31 -21.47 -13.01 -8.03
C SER A 31 -19.97 -12.89 -7.73
N VAL A 32 -19.59 -12.36 -6.57
CA VAL A 32 -18.25 -12.48 -5.98
C VAL A 32 -18.33 -13.56 -4.89
N ILE A 33 -17.38 -14.49 -4.88
CA ILE A 33 -17.34 -15.50 -3.80
C ILE A 33 -16.76 -14.88 -2.54
N ASP A 34 -17.17 -15.34 -1.35
CA ASP A 34 -16.83 -14.69 -0.08
C ASP A 34 -15.31 -14.58 0.14
N GLY A 35 -14.52 -15.61 -0.22
CA GLY A 35 -13.06 -15.55 -0.21
C GLY A 35 -12.40 -14.56 -1.19
N LEU A 36 -13.13 -14.05 -2.18
CA LEU A 36 -12.69 -13.02 -3.13
C LEU A 36 -13.31 -11.64 -2.88
N GLU A 37 -14.12 -11.50 -1.84
CA GLU A 37 -14.65 -10.20 -1.42
C GLU A 37 -13.52 -9.31 -0.91
N ASP A 38 -13.67 -8.01 -1.16
CA ASP A 38 -12.78 -6.93 -0.69
C ASP A 38 -13.70 -5.86 -0.07
N TRP A 39 -14.08 -6.07 1.20
CA TRP A 39 -15.16 -5.31 1.82
C TRP A 39 -14.74 -3.91 2.27
N ASP A 40 -13.46 -3.67 2.53
CA ASP A 40 -12.91 -2.37 2.92
C ASP A 40 -12.20 -1.64 1.76
N SER A 41 -12.08 -2.30 0.60
CA SER A 41 -11.62 -1.72 -0.66
C SER A 41 -10.17 -1.24 -0.63
N ASP A 42 -9.32 -1.99 0.07
CA ASP A 42 -7.89 -1.72 0.17
C ASP A 42 -7.06 -2.49 -0.89
N GLY A 43 -7.70 -3.41 -1.62
CA GLY A 43 -7.11 -4.23 -2.66
C GLY A 43 -6.65 -5.62 -2.21
N LEU A 44 -6.83 -5.98 -0.94
CA LEU A 44 -6.55 -7.30 -0.36
C LEU A 44 -7.87 -8.06 -0.15
N VAL A 45 -8.04 -9.17 -0.86
CA VAL A 45 -9.27 -9.98 -0.75
C VAL A 45 -9.30 -10.80 0.55
N ALA A 46 -10.49 -11.12 1.05
CA ALA A 46 -10.72 -11.82 2.32
C ALA A 46 -9.89 -13.10 2.52
N TYR A 47 -9.63 -13.87 1.46
CA TYR A 47 -8.75 -15.05 1.54
C TYR A 47 -7.28 -14.68 1.76
N ALA A 48 -6.80 -13.60 1.12
CA ALA A 48 -5.45 -13.10 1.33
C ALA A 48 -5.32 -12.54 2.75
N GLU A 49 -6.30 -11.77 3.21
CA GLU A 49 -6.35 -11.23 4.57
C GLU A 49 -6.35 -12.31 5.64
N PHE A 50 -7.11 -13.38 5.44
CA PHE A 50 -7.05 -14.56 6.32
C PHE A 50 -5.63 -15.14 6.42
N ARG A 51 -4.84 -15.10 5.34
CA ARG A 51 -3.47 -15.63 5.31
C ARG A 51 -2.45 -14.70 5.94
N GLU A 52 -2.63 -13.40 5.78
CA GLU A 52 -1.74 -12.38 6.34
C GLU A 52 -2.11 -12.04 7.80
N GLY A 53 -3.31 -12.41 8.25
CA GLY A 53 -3.78 -12.17 9.61
C GLY A 53 -4.40 -10.79 9.80
N THR A 54 -4.81 -10.16 8.72
CA THR A 54 -5.49 -8.87 8.69
C THR A 54 -7.00 -9.00 8.85
N ASN A 55 -7.68 -7.87 9.03
CA ASN A 55 -9.11 -7.82 9.26
C ASN A 55 -9.87 -7.40 7.98
N PRO A 56 -10.72 -8.28 7.41
CA PRO A 56 -11.41 -8.08 6.13
C PRO A 56 -12.49 -7.02 6.09
N ARG A 57 -12.49 -6.10 7.05
CA ARG A 57 -13.44 -4.99 7.16
C ARG A 57 -12.74 -3.73 7.69
N ASP A 58 -11.43 -3.71 7.71
CA ASP A 58 -10.59 -2.68 8.28
C ASP A 58 -9.34 -2.57 7.44
N ASN A 59 -9.29 -1.54 6.60
CA ASN A 59 -8.27 -1.38 5.57
C ASN A 59 -6.87 -1.07 6.12
N ASP A 60 -6.71 -0.93 7.43
CA ASP A 60 -5.50 -0.56 8.17
C ASP A 60 -5.55 -1.32 9.51
N THR A 61 -5.18 -2.59 9.49
CA THR A 61 -5.41 -3.54 10.59
C THR A 61 -4.63 -3.16 11.85
N ASP A 62 -3.41 -2.67 11.70
CA ASP A 62 -2.54 -2.33 12.82
C ASP A 62 -2.63 -0.86 13.27
N GLY A 63 -3.24 -0.01 12.44
CA GLY A 63 -3.54 1.38 12.74
C GLY A 63 -2.34 2.31 12.60
N ASP A 64 -1.35 1.99 11.77
CA ASP A 64 -0.20 2.86 11.51
C ASP A 64 -0.50 3.98 10.48
N GLY A 65 -1.52 3.80 9.64
CA GLY A 65 -1.96 4.73 8.61
C GLY A 65 -1.61 4.33 7.17
N LEU A 66 -0.92 3.22 6.97
CA LEU A 66 -0.79 2.48 5.71
C LEU A 66 -1.97 1.51 5.59
N SER A 67 -2.34 1.15 4.36
CA SER A 67 -3.42 0.17 4.16
C SER A 67 -2.87 -1.24 4.04
N ASP A 68 -3.59 -2.26 4.49
CA ASP A 68 -3.09 -3.65 4.46
C ASP A 68 -2.70 -4.08 3.03
N GLY A 69 -3.51 -3.70 2.05
CA GLY A 69 -3.24 -3.92 0.63
C GLY A 69 -2.01 -3.20 0.07
N PHE A 70 -1.60 -2.08 0.67
CA PHE A 70 -0.36 -1.37 0.32
C PHE A 70 0.86 -2.07 0.90
N GLU A 71 0.80 -2.49 2.16
CA GLU A 71 1.93 -3.09 2.89
C GLU A 71 2.21 -4.52 2.48
N ASN A 72 1.17 -5.33 2.26
CA ASN A 72 1.28 -6.76 1.93
C ASN A 72 2.33 -7.12 0.84
N PRO A 73 2.47 -6.39 -0.29
CA PRO A 73 3.52 -6.66 -1.28
C PRO A 73 4.93 -6.18 -0.89
N ILE A 74 5.11 -5.45 0.21
CA ILE A 74 6.34 -4.73 0.58
C ILE A 74 7.05 -5.45 1.73
N GLN A 75 8.22 -6.03 1.46
CA GLN A 75 9.02 -6.69 2.50
C GLN A 75 9.46 -5.74 3.63
N GLY A 76 9.00 -5.99 4.84
CA GLY A 76 9.35 -5.14 5.99
C GLY A 76 8.23 -4.17 6.38
N LEU A 77 7.08 -4.22 5.71
CA LEU A 77 5.83 -3.67 6.19
C LEU A 77 4.86 -4.84 6.37
N ASP A 78 4.63 -5.24 7.63
CA ASP A 78 3.69 -6.30 8.00
C ASP A 78 2.36 -5.64 8.39
N PRO A 79 1.28 -5.79 7.61
CA PRO A 79 0.03 -5.05 7.80
C PRO A 79 -0.69 -5.32 9.13
N ALA A 80 -0.24 -6.33 9.88
CA ALA A 80 -0.76 -6.64 11.20
C ALA A 80 0.18 -6.18 12.34
N ASN A 81 1.21 -5.38 12.04
CA ASN A 81 2.23 -4.99 13.00
C ASN A 81 2.84 -3.59 12.74
N LEU A 82 2.31 -2.60 13.48
CA LEU A 82 2.68 -1.18 13.56
C LEU A 82 4.19 -0.82 13.47
N ASP A 83 5.08 -1.73 13.84
CA ASP A 83 6.54 -1.59 13.82
C ASP A 83 7.13 -2.97 13.51
N THR A 84 7.34 -3.24 12.23
CA THR A 84 7.71 -4.55 11.69
C THR A 84 9.09 -4.99 12.15
N ASP A 85 10.04 -4.06 12.14
CA ASP A 85 11.44 -4.35 12.43
C ASP A 85 11.82 -4.17 13.92
N LYS A 86 10.96 -3.51 14.69
CA LYS A 86 11.05 -3.27 16.15
C LYS A 86 12.15 -2.32 16.54
N ASP A 87 12.47 -1.36 15.68
CA ASP A 87 13.44 -0.30 15.97
C ASP A 87 12.84 0.88 16.76
N GLY A 88 11.51 0.95 16.87
CA GLY A 88 10.77 1.98 17.58
C GLY A 88 10.26 3.12 16.71
N VAL A 89 10.45 3.04 15.39
CA VAL A 89 9.76 3.82 14.36
C VAL A 89 8.63 2.94 13.82
N THR A 90 7.47 3.55 13.58
CA THR A 90 6.33 2.84 13.00
C THR A 90 6.48 2.79 11.48
N ASP A 91 5.94 1.76 10.84
CA ASP A 91 6.11 1.45 9.41
C ASP A 91 5.75 2.66 8.52
N ASP A 92 4.67 3.39 8.80
CA ASP A 92 4.28 4.66 8.15
C ASP A 92 5.36 5.75 8.14
N LYS A 93 6.25 5.75 9.14
CA LYS A 93 7.32 6.75 9.35
C LYS A 93 8.70 6.27 8.90
N GLU A 94 8.83 5.04 8.44
CA GLU A 94 10.08 4.55 7.89
C GLU A 94 10.43 5.29 6.58
N ASP A 95 11.71 5.26 6.24
CA ASP A 95 12.28 5.75 4.97
C ASP A 95 13.11 4.60 4.40
N LEU A 96 12.42 3.71 3.68
CA LEU A 96 12.93 2.39 3.31
C LEU A 96 14.07 2.44 2.28
N ASP A 97 14.18 3.53 1.52
CA ASP A 97 15.23 3.72 0.52
C ASP A 97 16.21 4.88 0.81
N GLY A 98 15.92 5.68 1.83
CA GLY A 98 16.82 6.68 2.40
C GLY A 98 16.85 7.99 1.62
N ASP A 99 15.79 8.31 0.89
CA ASP A 99 15.71 9.51 0.06
C ASP A 99 15.15 10.76 0.79
N GLY A 100 14.67 10.55 2.02
CA GLY A 100 14.09 11.57 2.89
C GLY A 100 12.57 11.73 2.79
N LEU A 101 11.87 10.85 2.07
CA LEU A 101 10.42 10.74 2.04
C LEU A 101 9.98 9.53 2.88
N THR A 102 9.03 9.71 3.79
CA THR A 102 8.53 8.60 4.61
C THR A 102 7.58 7.72 3.80
N THR A 103 7.46 6.44 4.17
CA THR A 103 6.56 5.48 3.53
C THR A 103 5.09 5.97 3.45
N GLU A 104 4.57 6.67 4.48
CA GLU A 104 3.26 7.34 4.40
C GLU A 104 3.19 8.36 3.25
N ASN A 105 4.23 9.17 3.08
CA ASN A 105 4.27 10.21 2.05
C ASN A 105 4.51 9.61 0.66
N GLU A 106 5.29 8.53 0.56
CA GLU A 106 5.46 7.79 -0.67
C GLU A 106 4.15 7.15 -1.14
N SER A 107 3.41 6.53 -0.22
CA SER A 107 2.07 6.01 -0.47
C SER A 107 1.13 7.10 -0.99
N ARG A 108 1.13 8.29 -0.37
CA ARG A 108 0.32 9.44 -0.81
C ARG A 108 0.73 9.98 -2.18
N CYS A 109 2.03 10.04 -2.46
CA CYS A 109 2.54 10.52 -3.74
C CYS A 109 2.46 9.44 -4.83
N ASN A 110 2.13 8.19 -4.50
CA ASN A 110 2.23 7.02 -5.38
C ASN A 110 3.65 6.81 -5.95
N THR A 111 4.67 7.09 -5.12
CA THR A 111 6.06 6.81 -5.42
C THR A 111 6.47 5.44 -4.88
N SER A 112 7.66 4.98 -5.23
CA SER A 112 8.15 3.65 -4.85
C SER A 112 8.98 3.71 -3.57
N VAL A 113 8.50 3.05 -2.51
CA VAL A 113 9.20 2.88 -1.21
C VAL A 113 10.55 2.16 -1.22
N ARG A 114 11.07 1.85 -2.40
CA ARG A 114 12.33 1.11 -2.59
C ARG A 114 13.22 1.73 -3.67
N GLN A 115 12.77 2.84 -4.26
CA GLN A 115 13.43 3.46 -5.38
C GLN A 115 13.43 4.97 -5.12
N PRO A 116 14.58 5.53 -4.71
CA PRO A 116 14.68 6.94 -4.30
C PRO A 116 14.29 7.97 -5.36
N ASP A 117 14.01 7.58 -6.58
CA ASP A 117 13.77 8.43 -7.76
C ASP A 117 12.84 7.64 -8.66
N THR A 118 11.54 7.82 -8.47
CA THR A 118 10.48 6.98 -9.06
C THR A 118 10.42 7.12 -10.58
N ASP A 119 10.55 8.34 -11.10
CA ASP A 119 10.44 8.64 -12.52
C ASP A 119 11.78 8.64 -13.28
N ASN A 120 12.90 8.49 -12.56
CA ASN A 120 14.27 8.40 -13.05
C ASN A 120 14.74 9.67 -13.76
N ASP A 121 14.38 10.84 -13.27
CA ASP A 121 14.80 12.13 -13.82
C ASP A 121 16.09 12.70 -13.19
N SER A 122 16.67 11.98 -12.22
CA SER A 122 17.86 12.33 -11.42
C SER A 122 17.61 13.25 -10.22
N VAL A 123 16.36 13.53 -9.87
CA VAL A 123 15.96 14.11 -8.58
C VAL A 123 15.33 13.00 -7.75
N SER A 124 15.58 13.00 -6.43
CA SER A 124 14.94 12.01 -5.56
C SER A 124 13.52 12.43 -5.20
N ASP A 125 12.61 11.48 -5.01
CA ASP A 125 11.19 11.75 -4.69
C ASP A 125 11.09 12.66 -3.45
N GLY A 126 11.90 12.39 -2.44
CA GLY A 126 12.03 13.20 -1.23
C GLY A 126 12.55 14.62 -1.50
N ASN A 127 13.44 14.85 -2.46
CA ASN A 127 13.87 16.20 -2.83
C ASN A 127 12.80 16.94 -3.64
N GLU A 128 12.14 16.24 -4.55
CA GLU A 128 11.04 16.79 -5.33
C GLU A 128 9.93 17.31 -4.42
N VAL A 129 9.43 16.47 -3.52
CA VAL A 129 8.36 16.82 -2.59
C VAL A 129 8.81 17.87 -1.56
N ASN A 130 9.96 17.67 -0.90
CA ASN A 130 10.32 18.50 0.26
C ASN A 130 11.01 19.83 -0.11
N LYS A 131 11.60 19.95 -1.30
CA LYS A 131 12.47 21.08 -1.66
C LYS A 131 12.07 21.80 -2.93
N PHE A 132 11.70 21.08 -3.99
CA PHE A 132 11.45 21.68 -5.31
C PHE A 132 9.97 21.89 -5.62
N GLY A 133 9.09 21.12 -4.98
CA GLY A 133 7.64 21.17 -5.19
C GLY A 133 7.18 20.54 -6.51
N THR A 134 8.02 19.71 -7.14
CA THR A 134 7.75 18.98 -8.38
C THR A 134 6.95 17.70 -8.10
N ASP A 135 6.36 17.08 -9.14
CA ASP A 135 5.64 15.81 -9.06
C ASP A 135 6.60 14.64 -9.29
N PRO A 136 6.91 13.82 -8.26
CA PRO A 136 7.94 12.78 -8.32
C PRO A 136 7.62 11.57 -9.19
N ARG A 137 6.56 11.66 -9.99
CA ARG A 137 6.12 10.62 -10.92
C ARG A 137 6.22 11.05 -12.37
N THR A 138 6.71 12.24 -12.64
CA THR A 138 6.82 12.78 -13.99
C THR A 138 8.13 13.52 -14.15
N GLN A 139 8.92 13.05 -15.10
CA GLN A 139 10.21 13.68 -15.40
C GLN A 139 10.08 15.16 -15.76
N THR A 140 8.89 15.65 -16.13
CA THR A 140 8.63 17.05 -16.48
C THR A 140 7.35 17.52 -15.77
N SER A 141 7.48 18.23 -14.65
CA SER A 141 6.33 18.69 -13.86
C SER A 141 5.54 19.81 -14.54
N ASP A 142 6.25 20.73 -15.20
CA ASP A 142 5.66 21.87 -15.91
C ASP A 142 5.23 21.53 -17.36
N ASN A 143 5.55 20.30 -17.81
CA ASN A 143 5.36 19.78 -19.17
C ASN A 143 6.12 20.54 -20.27
N ASP A 144 7.30 21.07 -19.97
CA ASP A 144 8.19 21.65 -20.96
C ASP A 144 9.11 20.59 -21.63
N THR A 145 10.29 20.98 -22.12
CA THR A 145 11.22 20.08 -22.82
C THR A 145 12.36 19.54 -21.95
N LEU A 146 12.57 20.12 -20.77
CA LEU A 146 13.61 19.76 -19.83
C LEU A 146 13.01 18.91 -18.72
N THR A 147 13.80 18.00 -18.18
CA THR A 147 13.38 17.30 -16.96
C THR A 147 13.57 18.17 -15.73
N ASP A 148 12.82 17.91 -14.66
CA ASP A 148 12.93 18.68 -13.42
C ASP A 148 14.38 18.64 -12.90
N GLY A 149 15.05 17.49 -13.00
CA GLY A 149 16.47 17.32 -12.74
C GLY A 149 17.40 18.14 -13.65
N GLU A 150 17.11 18.23 -14.95
CA GLU A 150 17.86 19.09 -15.87
C GLU A 150 17.69 20.57 -15.50
N GLU A 151 16.48 20.99 -15.18
CA GLU A 151 16.12 22.35 -14.80
C GLU A 151 16.80 22.78 -13.50
N ILE A 152 16.77 21.92 -12.48
CA ILE A 152 17.48 22.13 -11.21
C ILE A 152 18.99 22.26 -11.46
N GLN A 153 19.55 21.46 -12.37
CA GLN A 153 20.97 21.51 -12.69
C GLN A 153 21.37 22.83 -13.39
N ILE A 154 20.53 23.37 -14.27
CA ILE A 154 20.81 24.62 -15.01
C ILE A 154 20.25 25.87 -14.34
N GLY A 155 19.44 25.72 -13.29
CA GLY A 155 18.83 26.79 -12.51
C GLY A 155 17.63 27.45 -13.19
N THR A 156 16.82 26.69 -13.93
CA THR A 156 15.50 27.11 -14.45
C THR A 156 14.38 26.71 -13.47
N ASP A 157 13.12 26.86 -13.89
CA ASP A 157 11.96 26.73 -13.01
C ASP A 157 11.25 25.41 -13.29
N PRO A 158 11.35 24.40 -12.41
CA PRO A 158 10.83 23.06 -12.67
C PRO A 158 9.30 22.93 -12.54
N ASN A 159 8.52 24.03 -12.61
CA ASN A 159 7.07 24.05 -12.33
C ASN A 159 6.24 24.94 -13.28
#